data_AF-A0A7W6LHA5-F1
#
_entry.id   AF-A0A7W6LHA5-F1
#
_cell.length_a   1.000
_cell.length_b   1.000
_cell.length_c   1.000
_cell.angle_alpha   90.00
_cell.angle_beta   90.00
_cell.angle_gamma   90.00
#
_symmetry.space_group_name_H-M   'P 1'
#
loop_
_entity.id
_entity.type
_entity.pdbx_description
1 polymer ?
#
loop_
_entity_poly.entity_id
_entity_poly.type
_entity_poly.pdbx_seq_one_letter_code
_entity_poly.pdbx_strand_id
1 'polypeptide(L)'
;MNILVLSQFSEAIAYALPASNATVRFVSQFSGYDPIEDHKSQPFDLLVSFGYNRHLPVDHPRMAGIRAINLHTSLLPYGRGLNPNLTAWLNGEPHGLSIHEISSEYDRGDIIFQQRLVDCFDMDAETLRSTYERKIALAITFLADAWPDLVENRYRVRPQPQGYGSLMTARALKAYRPVLAEYNDRPLRDFITAVRQGKIDRLTSDLSCFAKTPAETLQGSFA
;
A
#
# COMPACT_ATOMS: atom_id res chain seq x y z
N MET A 1 14.22 15.32 14.95
CA MET A 1 13.03 15.13 14.12
C MET A 1 12.09 14.20 14.85
N ASN A 2 10.83 14.57 14.98
CA ASN A 2 9.80 13.77 15.63
C ASN A 2 8.94 13.09 14.55
N ILE A 3 8.78 11.78 14.63
CA ILE A 3 8.04 10.99 13.64
C ILE A 3 6.89 10.27 14.33
N LEU A 4 5.70 10.40 13.76
CA LEU A 4 4.52 9.64 14.15
C LEU A 4 4.30 8.52 13.14
N VAL A 5 4.25 7.27 13.61
CA VAL A 5 3.89 6.10 12.81
C VAL A 5 2.50 5.61 13.22
N LEU A 6 1.56 5.66 12.29
CA LEU A 6 0.21 5.14 12.43
C LEU A 6 0.12 3.78 11.74
N SER A 7 0.21 2.71 12.52
CA SER A 7 0.22 1.37 11.94
C SER A 7 -0.21 0.28 12.92
N GLN A 8 -1.08 -0.62 12.45
CA GLN A 8 -1.39 -1.86 13.14
C GLN A 8 -0.18 -2.82 13.20
N PHE A 9 0.89 -2.55 12.44
CA PHE A 9 2.12 -3.32 12.39
C PHE A 9 3.27 -2.63 13.15
N SER A 10 2.95 -1.76 14.11
CA SER A 10 3.92 -0.91 14.80
C SER A 10 5.12 -1.67 15.37
N GLU A 11 4.91 -2.83 15.99
CA GLU A 11 6.01 -3.63 16.57
C GLU A 11 6.97 -4.14 15.51
N ALA A 12 6.45 -4.68 14.41
CA ALA A 12 7.27 -5.19 13.31
C ALA A 12 8.02 -4.07 12.59
N ILE A 13 7.40 -2.89 12.43
CA ILE A 13 8.08 -1.70 11.91
C ILE A 13 9.19 -1.28 12.89
N ALA A 14 8.88 -1.11 14.17
CA ALA A 14 9.86 -0.68 15.17
C ALA A 14 11.08 -1.61 15.23
N TYR A 15 10.88 -2.92 15.05
CA TYR A 15 11.96 -3.89 14.96
C TYR A 15 12.80 -3.74 13.69
N ALA A 16 12.17 -3.46 12.55
CA ALA A 16 12.85 -3.39 11.25
C ALA A 16 13.56 -2.06 10.98
N LEU A 17 13.09 -0.96 11.59
CA LEU A 17 13.64 0.37 11.30
C LEU A 17 15.12 0.47 11.73
N PRO A 18 16.00 1.00 10.87
CA PRO A 18 17.38 1.23 11.24
C PRO A 18 17.49 2.33 12.30
N ALA A 19 18.58 2.30 13.08
CA ALA A 19 18.87 3.34 14.05
C ALA A 19 18.97 4.71 13.34
N SER A 20 18.40 5.74 13.96
CA SER A 20 18.46 7.12 13.47
C SER A 20 18.39 8.09 14.64
N ASN A 21 18.71 9.36 14.39
CA ASN A 21 18.55 10.44 15.37
C ASN A 21 17.08 10.93 15.48
N ALA A 22 16.13 10.26 14.83
CA ALA A 22 14.72 10.60 14.92
C ALA A 22 14.09 10.00 16.19
N THR A 23 13.20 10.77 16.82
CA THR A 23 12.33 10.25 17.87
C THR A 23 11.08 9.70 17.20
N VAL A 24 10.87 8.39 17.28
CA VAL A 24 9.74 7.72 16.62
C VAL A 24 8.70 7.30 17.66
N ARG A 25 7.46 7.71 17.44
CA ARG A 25 6.31 7.31 18.26
C ARG A 25 5.35 6.50 17.41
N PHE A 26 4.88 5.40 17.98
CA PHE A 26 3.99 4.45 17.32
C PHE A 26 2.59 4.50 17.91
N VAL A 27 1.59 4.45 17.05
CA VAL A 27 0.18 4.29 17.42
C VAL A 27 -0.38 3.12 16.62
N SER A 28 -0.81 2.08 17.33
CA SER A 28 -1.37 0.85 16.75
C SER A 28 -2.86 0.65 17.05
N GLN A 29 -3.42 1.46 17.96
CA GLN A 29 -4.85 1.47 18.29
C GLN A 29 -5.46 2.81 17.87
N PHE A 30 -6.47 2.75 17.01
CA PHE A 30 -7.02 3.96 16.39
C PHE A 30 -8.35 4.42 17.00
N SER A 31 -8.96 3.64 17.89
CA SER A 31 -10.24 4.01 18.51
C SER A 31 -10.08 5.30 19.32
N GLY A 32 -10.91 6.31 19.03
CA GLY A 32 -10.81 7.64 19.64
C GLY A 32 -9.54 8.44 19.29
N TYR A 33 -8.66 7.93 18.44
CA TYR A 33 -7.41 8.60 18.07
C TYR A 33 -7.66 9.67 17.00
N ASP A 34 -7.12 10.86 17.24
CA ASP A 34 -7.13 12.00 16.33
C ASP A 34 -5.68 12.53 16.15
N PRO A 35 -5.09 12.43 14.94
CA PRO A 35 -3.75 12.92 14.69
C PRO A 35 -3.61 14.44 14.83
N ILE A 36 -4.69 15.21 14.71
CA ILE A 36 -4.66 16.67 14.88
C ILE A 36 -4.46 17.04 16.34
N GLU A 37 -5.27 16.47 17.25
CA GLU A 37 -5.13 16.72 18.68
C GLU A 37 -3.82 16.12 19.23
N ASP A 38 -3.39 14.99 18.67
CA ASP A 38 -2.08 14.43 18.99
C ASP A 38 -0.95 15.38 18.60
N HIS A 39 -0.93 15.88 17.34
CA HIS A 39 0.07 16.84 16.88
C HIS A 39 0.12 18.10 17.75
N LYS A 40 -1.04 18.60 18.19
CA LYS A 40 -1.15 19.75 19.09
C LYS A 40 -0.52 19.48 20.46
N SER A 41 -0.62 18.25 20.97
CA SER A 41 -0.04 17.86 22.26
C SER A 41 1.44 17.48 22.17
N GLN A 42 1.82 16.82 21.08
CA GLN A 42 3.13 16.23 20.81
C GLN A 42 3.47 16.42 19.32
N PRO A 43 4.05 17.57 18.95
CA PRO A 43 4.34 17.89 17.56
C PRO A 43 5.27 16.89 16.88
N PHE A 44 4.99 16.63 15.60
CA PHE A 44 5.76 15.74 14.72
C PHE A 44 5.97 16.38 13.35
N ASP A 45 7.12 16.07 12.75
CA ASP A 45 7.57 16.63 11.47
C ASP A 45 7.20 15.72 10.28
N LEU A 46 7.02 14.42 10.55
CA LEU A 46 6.64 13.39 9.59
C LEU A 46 5.58 12.47 10.20
N LEU A 47 4.52 12.22 9.42
CA LEU A 47 3.52 11.20 9.67
C LEU A 47 3.70 10.08 8.64
N VAL A 48 3.88 8.86 9.13
CA VAL A 48 3.95 7.64 8.32
C VAL A 48 2.71 6.79 8.59
N SER A 49 1.89 6.57 7.58
CA SER A 49 0.73 5.68 7.64
C SER A 49 1.05 4.33 7.01
N PHE A 50 0.69 3.23 7.69
CA PHE A 50 0.68 1.89 7.09
C PHE A 50 -0.40 1.01 7.72
N GLY A 51 -1.45 0.69 6.97
CA GLY A 51 -2.60 -0.05 7.50
C GLY A 51 -3.48 0.78 8.44
N TYR A 52 -3.35 2.11 8.41
CA TYR A 52 -4.29 3.02 9.05
C TYR A 52 -5.60 3.04 8.25
N ASN A 53 -6.72 2.81 8.92
CA ASN A 53 -8.00 2.54 8.25
C ASN A 53 -8.95 3.75 8.21
N ARG A 54 -8.44 4.96 8.45
CA ARG A 54 -9.22 6.21 8.41
C ARG A 54 -8.60 7.19 7.43
N HIS A 55 -9.42 8.10 6.93
CA HIS A 55 -8.92 9.23 6.15
C HIS A 55 -8.08 10.14 7.04
N LEU A 56 -6.92 10.56 6.54
CA LEU A 56 -6.02 11.45 7.26
C LEU A 56 -6.31 12.90 6.83
N PRO A 57 -6.60 13.81 7.77
CA PRO A 57 -7.01 15.19 7.47
C PRO A 57 -5.79 16.07 7.14
N VAL A 58 -5.01 15.69 6.12
CA VAL A 58 -3.76 16.36 5.75
C VAL A 58 -3.96 17.80 5.27
N ASP A 59 -5.14 18.13 4.74
CA ASP A 59 -5.49 19.50 4.34
C ASP A 59 -5.85 20.40 5.53
N HIS A 60 -5.92 19.86 6.74
CA HIS A 60 -6.27 20.64 7.92
C HIS A 60 -5.15 21.65 8.24
N PRO A 61 -5.45 22.91 8.61
CA PRO A 61 -4.42 23.93 8.85
C PRO A 61 -3.38 23.56 9.91
N ARG A 62 -3.75 22.75 10.91
CA ARG A 62 -2.81 22.24 11.93
C ARG A 62 -1.86 21.16 11.43
N MET A 63 -2.14 20.58 10.26
CA MET A 63 -1.25 19.61 9.60
C MET A 63 -0.34 20.30 8.58
N ALA A 64 -0.49 21.61 8.37
CA ALA A 64 0.32 22.37 7.42
C ALA A 64 1.81 22.31 7.80
N GLY A 65 2.66 22.00 6.83
CA GLY A 65 4.10 21.86 7.02
C GLY A 65 4.56 20.49 7.52
N ILE A 66 3.63 19.60 7.91
CA ILE A 66 3.95 18.22 8.24
C ILE A 66 4.06 17.41 6.95
N ARG A 67 5.15 16.66 6.80
CA ARG A 67 5.24 15.66 5.71
C ARG A 67 4.36 14.48 6.08
N ALA A 68 3.40 14.11 5.22
CA ALA A 68 2.51 12.98 5.47
C ALA A 68 2.65 11.97 4.34
N ILE A 69 3.09 10.75 4.67
CA ILE A 69 3.34 9.69 3.69
C ILE A 69 2.56 8.42 4.06
N ASN A 70 2.21 7.64 3.06
CA ASN A 70 1.58 6.34 3.25
C ASN A 70 2.38 5.26 2.53
N LEU A 71 2.57 4.13 3.22
CA LEU A 71 3.08 2.90 2.64
C LEU A 71 1.88 2.07 2.17
N HIS A 72 1.84 1.78 0.88
CA HIS A 72 0.76 1.05 0.23
C HIS A 72 1.27 -0.21 -0.47
N THR A 73 0.52 -1.30 -0.40
CA THR A 73 0.93 -2.63 -0.92
C THR A 73 0.47 -2.91 -2.36
N SER A 74 0.44 -1.85 -3.17
CA SER A 74 0.25 -1.90 -4.62
C SER A 74 1.35 -1.13 -5.36
N LEU A 75 1.51 -1.44 -6.65
CA LEU A 75 2.25 -0.61 -7.59
C LEU A 75 1.36 0.51 -8.13
N LEU A 76 1.22 1.61 -7.37
CA LEU A 76 0.36 2.73 -7.74
C LEU A 76 0.65 3.26 -9.15
N PRO A 77 -0.38 3.66 -9.94
CA PRO A 77 -1.77 3.87 -9.54
C PRO A 77 -2.68 2.63 -9.56
N TYR A 78 -2.12 1.43 -9.75
CA TYR A 78 -2.87 0.17 -9.62
C TYR A 78 -3.25 -0.09 -8.15
N GLY A 79 -4.40 -0.72 -7.94
CA GLY A 79 -4.85 -1.18 -6.64
C GLY A 79 -4.93 -0.10 -5.56
N ARG A 80 -5.43 1.11 -5.88
CA ARG A 80 -5.74 2.15 -4.87
C ARG A 80 -6.88 1.70 -3.96
N GLY A 81 -6.94 2.28 -2.77
CA GLY A 81 -7.98 2.04 -1.80
C GLY A 81 -7.81 0.71 -1.07
N LEU A 82 -8.93 0.06 -0.79
CA LEU A 82 -8.96 -1.05 0.15
C LEU A 82 -8.51 -2.37 -0.47
N ASN A 83 -7.94 -3.27 0.33
CA ASN A 83 -7.55 -4.61 -0.10
C ASN A 83 -6.75 -4.64 -1.43
N PRO A 84 -5.60 -3.94 -1.49
CA PRO A 84 -4.72 -3.92 -2.65
C PRO A 84 -4.29 -5.32 -3.12
N ASN A 85 -4.14 -6.27 -2.18
CA ASN A 85 -3.76 -7.63 -2.53
C ASN A 85 -4.82 -8.34 -3.38
N LEU A 86 -6.08 -8.30 -2.96
CA LEU A 86 -7.18 -8.85 -3.75
C LEU A 86 -7.26 -8.17 -5.13
N THR A 87 -7.16 -6.84 -5.16
CA THR A 87 -7.31 -6.06 -6.40
C THR A 87 -6.26 -6.46 -7.45
N ALA A 88 -5.01 -6.65 -7.02
CA ALA A 88 -3.94 -7.07 -7.92
C ALA A 88 -4.24 -8.43 -8.59
N TRP A 89 -4.63 -9.43 -7.78
CA TRP A 89 -4.96 -10.76 -8.31
C TRP A 89 -6.23 -10.75 -9.16
N LEU A 90 -7.24 -9.96 -8.77
CA LEU A 90 -8.52 -9.87 -9.46
C LEU A 90 -8.38 -9.29 -10.86
N ASN A 91 -7.57 -8.23 -11.00
CA ASN A 91 -7.40 -7.51 -12.26
C ASN A 91 -6.18 -8.00 -13.06
N GLY A 92 -5.36 -8.90 -12.51
CA GLY A 92 -4.07 -9.27 -13.10
C GLY A 92 -3.10 -8.09 -13.17
N GLU A 93 -3.16 -7.18 -12.20
CA GLU A 93 -2.32 -6.00 -12.15
C GLU A 93 -0.92 -6.33 -11.61
N PRO A 94 0.10 -5.52 -11.96
CA PRO A 94 1.43 -5.68 -11.39
C PRO A 94 1.43 -5.62 -9.87
N HIS A 95 2.14 -6.56 -9.26
CA HIS A 95 2.38 -6.55 -7.83
C HIS A 95 3.53 -5.58 -7.51
N GLY A 96 3.38 -4.82 -6.44
CA GLY A 96 4.39 -3.86 -6.02
C GLY A 96 4.04 -3.20 -4.69
N LEU A 97 4.93 -2.31 -4.29
CA LEU A 97 4.85 -1.50 -3.08
C LEU A 97 5.07 -0.05 -3.47
N SER A 98 4.40 0.88 -2.80
CA SER A 98 4.54 2.32 -3.03
C SER A 98 4.62 3.06 -1.70
N ILE A 99 5.59 3.95 -1.55
CA ILE A 99 5.58 5.01 -0.55
C ILE A 99 5.21 6.29 -1.30
N HIS A 100 4.15 6.96 -0.87
CA HIS A 100 3.63 8.14 -1.55
C HIS A 100 3.19 9.20 -0.54
N GLU A 101 3.14 10.45 -0.99
CA GLU A 101 2.55 11.53 -0.20
C GLU A 101 1.05 11.29 -0.01
N ILE A 102 0.54 11.65 1.15
CA ILE A 102 -0.90 11.59 1.42
C ILE A 102 -1.56 12.82 0.82
N SER A 103 -2.64 12.59 0.08
CA SER A 103 -3.50 13.63 -0.49
C SER A 103 -4.90 13.56 0.09
N SER A 104 -5.72 14.55 -0.26
CA SER A 104 -7.17 14.58 0.02
C SER A 104 -7.91 13.37 -0.56
N GLU A 105 -7.49 12.89 -1.73
CA GLU A 105 -7.99 11.67 -2.35
C GLU A 105 -7.18 10.43 -1.91
N TYR A 106 -7.87 9.28 -1.78
CA TYR A 106 -7.24 8.02 -1.38
C TYR A 106 -6.16 7.57 -2.37
N ASP A 107 -4.95 7.37 -1.85
CA ASP A 107 -3.78 6.81 -2.55
C ASP A 107 -3.45 7.50 -3.89
N ARG A 108 -3.68 8.82 -3.96
CA ARG A 108 -3.46 9.63 -5.17
C ARG A 108 -2.26 10.57 -5.14
N GLY A 109 -1.69 10.82 -3.96
CA GLY A 109 -0.57 11.75 -3.83
C GLY A 109 0.67 11.25 -4.56
N ASP A 110 1.65 12.13 -4.68
CA ASP A 110 2.83 11.89 -5.48
C ASP A 110 3.67 10.74 -4.93
N ILE A 111 4.26 9.97 -5.82
CA ILE A 111 5.08 8.82 -5.47
C ILE A 111 6.46 9.28 -5.02
N ILE A 112 6.91 8.77 -3.89
CA ILE A 112 8.27 8.92 -3.38
C ILE A 112 9.12 7.74 -3.86
N PHE A 113 8.76 6.53 -3.42
CA PHE A 113 9.46 5.28 -3.76
C PHE A 113 8.46 4.24 -4.26
N GLN A 114 8.90 3.38 -5.19
CA GLN A 114 8.15 2.19 -5.58
C GLN A 114 9.08 1.01 -5.80
N GLN A 115 8.57 -0.17 -5.49
CA GLN A 115 9.23 -1.44 -5.77
C GLN A 115 8.26 -2.38 -6.46
N ARG A 116 8.63 -2.88 -7.63
CA ARG A 116 7.88 -3.95 -8.30
C ARG A 116 8.25 -5.30 -7.67
N LEU A 117 7.25 -6.15 -7.44
CA LEU A 117 7.43 -7.51 -6.94
C LEU A 117 7.29 -8.49 -8.12
N VAL A 118 8.41 -8.99 -8.61
CA VAL A 118 8.49 -9.91 -9.77
C VAL A 118 8.73 -11.33 -9.26
N ASP A 119 7.98 -12.30 -9.78
CA ASP A 119 8.11 -13.74 -9.46
C ASP A 119 8.16 -14.05 -7.95
N CYS A 120 7.49 -13.20 -7.16
CA CYS A 120 7.50 -13.29 -5.71
C CYS A 120 6.47 -14.29 -5.15
N PHE A 121 5.56 -14.79 -5.99
CA PHE A 121 4.42 -15.59 -5.55
C PHE A 121 4.30 -16.91 -6.30
N ASP A 122 4.05 -17.98 -5.54
CA ASP A 122 3.80 -19.32 -6.08
C ASP A 122 2.29 -19.60 -6.07
N MET A 123 1.69 -19.68 -7.25
CA MET A 123 0.23 -19.87 -7.39
C MET A 123 -0.28 -21.21 -6.86
N ASP A 124 0.58 -22.23 -6.81
CA ASP A 124 0.21 -23.58 -6.37
C ASP A 124 0.41 -23.76 -4.86
N ALA A 125 1.39 -23.05 -4.28
CA ALA A 125 1.71 -23.14 -2.86
C ALA A 125 1.08 -22.05 -1.98
N GLU A 126 0.67 -20.92 -2.57
CA GLU A 126 0.16 -19.76 -1.81
C GLU A 126 -1.36 -19.57 -1.92
N THR A 127 -1.88 -18.70 -1.06
CA THR A 127 -3.28 -18.28 -1.00
C THR A 127 -3.37 -16.76 -1.06
N LEU A 128 -4.58 -16.20 -1.16
CA LEU A 128 -4.74 -14.74 -1.02
C LEU A 128 -4.25 -14.24 0.35
N ARG A 129 -4.42 -15.04 1.42
CA ARG A 129 -3.90 -14.73 2.75
C ARG A 129 -2.38 -14.72 2.78
N SER A 130 -1.72 -15.80 2.34
CA SER A 130 -0.25 -15.88 2.45
C SER A 130 0.44 -14.83 1.58
N THR A 131 -0.10 -14.54 0.39
CA THR A 131 0.43 -13.47 -0.47
C THR A 131 0.23 -12.08 0.16
N TYR A 132 -0.86 -11.86 0.90
CA TYR A 132 -1.05 -10.64 1.69
C TYR A 132 -0.01 -10.54 2.81
N GLU A 133 0.17 -11.59 3.61
CA GLU A 133 1.14 -11.62 4.71
C GLU A 133 2.57 -11.38 4.19
N ARG A 134 2.93 -12.02 3.08
CA ARG A 134 4.21 -11.81 2.40
C ARG A 134 4.39 -10.37 1.93
N LYS A 135 3.35 -9.75 1.35
CA LYS A 135 3.40 -8.32 0.98
C LYS A 135 3.59 -7.41 2.18
N ILE A 136 2.97 -7.70 3.33
CA ILE A 136 3.18 -6.91 4.56
C ILE A 136 4.65 -6.98 4.99
N ALA A 137 5.23 -8.19 5.03
CA ALA A 137 6.64 -8.35 5.38
C ALA A 137 7.57 -7.58 4.42
N LEU A 138 7.35 -7.71 3.11
CA LEU A 138 8.11 -6.98 2.09
C LEU A 138 7.94 -5.47 2.21
N ALA A 139 6.73 -4.98 2.53
CA ALA A 139 6.46 -3.56 2.73
C ALA A 139 7.23 -2.99 3.93
N ILE A 140 7.33 -3.75 5.02
CA ILE A 140 8.09 -3.33 6.20
C ILE A 140 9.59 -3.25 5.88
N THR A 141 10.14 -4.24 5.18
CA THR A 141 11.54 -4.18 4.69
C THR A 141 11.75 -2.98 3.76
N PHE A 142 10.85 -2.77 2.81
CA PHE A 142 10.91 -1.64 1.88
C PHE A 142 10.88 -0.27 2.60
N LEU A 143 10.06 -0.15 3.66
CA LEU A 143 10.04 1.05 4.51
C LEU A 143 11.35 1.23 5.27
N ALA A 144 11.91 0.16 5.82
CA ALA A 144 13.18 0.20 6.53
C ALA A 144 14.33 0.64 5.62
N ASP A 145 14.37 0.13 4.37
CA ASP A 145 15.35 0.51 3.36
C ASP A 145 15.21 1.99 2.97
N ALA A 146 13.98 2.48 2.82
CA ALA A 146 13.70 3.89 2.52
C ALA A 146 13.89 4.84 3.72
N TRP A 147 13.97 4.30 4.94
CA TRP A 147 13.88 5.08 6.17
C TRP A 147 14.93 6.21 6.28
N PRO A 148 16.22 6.00 5.99
CA PRO A 148 17.23 7.06 6.11
C PRO A 148 16.90 8.27 5.23
N ASP A 149 16.47 8.04 3.99
CA ASP A 149 16.12 9.11 3.06
C ASP A 149 14.81 9.81 3.44
N LEU A 150 13.85 9.08 4.01
CA LEU A 150 12.61 9.68 4.55
C LEU A 150 12.91 10.62 5.72
N VAL A 151 13.73 10.17 6.68
CA VAL A 151 14.15 10.94 7.85
C VAL A 151 14.91 12.20 7.41
N GLU A 152 15.90 12.06 6.54
CA GLU A 152 16.76 13.16 6.09
C GLU A 152 16.14 14.02 4.98
N ASN A 153 14.92 13.70 4.53
CA ASN A 153 14.23 14.38 3.43
C ASN A 153 15.04 14.35 2.11
N ARG A 154 15.70 13.23 1.81
CA ARG A 154 16.55 13.02 0.62
C ARG A 154 15.85 12.19 -0.44
N TYR A 155 14.68 12.63 -0.86
CA TYR A 155 13.92 11.97 -1.92
C TYR A 155 13.32 12.97 -2.89
N ARG A 156 12.86 12.47 -4.03
CA ARG A 156 12.10 13.24 -5.01
C ARG A 156 10.72 12.64 -5.13
N VAL A 157 9.74 13.50 -5.39
CA VAL A 157 8.36 13.10 -5.66
C VAL A 157 8.12 13.08 -7.16
N ARG A 158 7.26 12.18 -7.62
CA ARG A 158 6.76 12.14 -9.00
C ARG A 158 5.24 12.02 -9.00
N PRO A 159 4.54 12.80 -9.85
CA PRO A 159 3.08 12.72 -9.91
C PRO A 159 2.63 11.35 -10.41
N GLN A 160 1.56 10.82 -9.81
CA GLN A 160 0.89 9.65 -10.34
C GLN A 160 0.20 10.01 -11.66
N PRO A 161 0.33 9.21 -12.74
CA PRO A 161 -0.28 9.61 -14.00
C PRO A 161 -1.79 9.33 -13.97
N GLN A 162 -2.54 10.15 -14.72
CA GLN A 162 -3.99 10.23 -14.62
C GLN A 162 -4.69 9.31 -15.62
N GLY A 163 -5.95 8.94 -15.33
CA GLY A 163 -6.81 8.24 -16.27
C GLY A 163 -6.60 6.73 -16.41
N TYR A 164 -5.71 6.13 -15.60
CA TYR A 164 -5.51 4.67 -15.55
C TYR A 164 -5.30 4.19 -14.10
N GLY A 165 -5.27 2.87 -13.90
CA GLY A 165 -5.21 2.22 -12.59
C GLY A 165 -6.57 1.78 -12.08
N SER A 166 -6.61 1.30 -10.84
CA SER A 166 -7.84 0.76 -10.23
C SER A 166 -8.05 1.30 -8.82
N LEU A 167 -9.29 1.25 -8.34
CA LEU A 167 -9.69 1.74 -7.02
C LEU A 167 -10.73 0.80 -6.41
N MET A 168 -10.39 0.16 -5.30
CA MET A 168 -11.31 -0.65 -4.52
C MET A 168 -11.95 0.20 -3.41
N THR A 169 -13.20 0.60 -3.62
CA THR A 169 -13.99 1.34 -2.63
C THR A 169 -14.58 0.41 -1.56
N ALA A 170 -15.01 0.96 -0.43
CA ALA A 170 -15.74 0.20 0.59
C ALA A 170 -17.02 -0.46 0.05
N ARG A 171 -17.72 0.21 -0.87
CA ARG A 171 -18.91 -0.33 -1.55
C ARG A 171 -18.55 -1.54 -2.42
N ALA A 172 -17.49 -1.42 -3.22
CA ALA A 172 -17.02 -2.52 -4.06
C ALA A 172 -16.55 -3.71 -3.21
N LEU A 173 -15.72 -3.47 -2.20
CA LEU A 173 -15.19 -4.51 -1.32
C LEU A 173 -16.31 -5.30 -0.60
N LYS A 174 -17.43 -4.66 -0.27
CA LYS A 174 -18.60 -5.35 0.32
C LYS A 174 -19.13 -6.47 -0.60
N ALA A 175 -19.12 -6.26 -1.92
CA ALA A 175 -19.55 -7.26 -2.89
C ALA A 175 -18.58 -8.45 -3.00
N TYR A 176 -17.29 -8.25 -2.71
CA TYR A 176 -16.28 -9.31 -2.71
C TYR A 176 -16.15 -10.07 -1.39
N ARG A 177 -16.95 -9.77 -0.37
CA ARG A 177 -16.91 -10.51 0.92
C ARG A 177 -17.17 -12.01 0.76
N PRO A 178 -18.17 -12.47 -0.04
CA PRO A 178 -18.35 -13.91 -0.28
C PRO A 178 -17.14 -14.55 -0.98
N VAL A 179 -16.53 -13.82 -1.93
CA VAL A 179 -15.32 -14.27 -2.63
C VAL A 179 -14.16 -14.45 -1.65
N LEU A 180 -13.92 -13.48 -0.76
CA LEU A 180 -12.89 -13.63 0.28
C LEU A 180 -13.22 -14.79 1.23
N ALA A 181 -14.48 -14.94 1.65
CA ALA A 181 -14.87 -16.05 2.51
C ALA A 181 -14.62 -17.42 1.85
N GLU A 182 -14.75 -17.51 0.52
CA GLU A 182 -14.53 -18.76 -0.21
C GLU A 182 -13.06 -19.02 -0.54
N TYR A 183 -12.32 -18.01 -1.02
CA TYR A 183 -11.02 -18.20 -1.67
C TYR A 183 -9.81 -17.77 -0.83
N ASN A 184 -10.00 -17.07 0.30
CA ASN A 184 -8.87 -16.46 1.00
C ASN A 184 -7.81 -17.46 1.48
N ASP A 185 -8.25 -18.68 1.78
CA ASP A 185 -7.44 -19.79 2.30
C ASP A 185 -7.33 -20.96 1.32
N ARG A 186 -7.84 -20.81 0.09
CA ARG A 186 -7.68 -21.82 -0.98
C ARG A 186 -6.41 -21.56 -1.79
N PRO A 187 -5.86 -22.58 -2.47
CA PRO A 187 -4.77 -22.39 -3.41
C PRO A 187 -5.08 -21.24 -4.38
N LEU A 188 -4.14 -20.32 -4.54
CA LEU A 188 -4.31 -19.11 -5.33
C LEU A 188 -4.68 -19.43 -6.79
N ARG A 189 -4.20 -20.56 -7.32
CA ARG A 189 -4.58 -21.09 -8.63
C ARG A 189 -6.09 -21.24 -8.82
N ASP A 190 -6.83 -21.59 -7.76
CA ASP A 190 -8.28 -21.81 -7.83
C ASP A 190 -9.01 -20.48 -7.98
N PHE A 191 -8.59 -19.47 -7.20
CA PHE A 191 -9.08 -18.11 -7.32
C PHE A 191 -8.82 -17.56 -8.74
N ILE A 192 -7.58 -17.68 -9.23
CA ILE A 192 -7.21 -17.20 -10.56
C ILE A 192 -8.00 -17.92 -11.65
N THR A 193 -8.22 -19.23 -11.51
CA THR A 193 -9.04 -20.01 -12.43
C THR A 193 -10.49 -19.53 -12.44
N ALA A 194 -11.08 -19.26 -11.28
CA ALA A 194 -12.44 -18.73 -11.17
C ALA A 194 -12.57 -17.35 -11.82
N VAL A 195 -11.61 -16.45 -11.62
CA VAL A 195 -11.56 -15.14 -12.30
C VAL A 195 -11.45 -15.30 -13.82
N ARG A 196 -10.59 -16.19 -14.32
CA ARG A 196 -10.41 -16.45 -15.76
C ARG A 196 -11.65 -17.07 -16.41
N GLN A 197 -12.41 -17.87 -15.67
CA GLN A 197 -13.66 -18.47 -16.12
C GLN A 197 -14.86 -17.52 -16.03
N GLY A 198 -14.67 -16.28 -15.55
CA GLY A 198 -15.75 -15.31 -15.38
C GLY A 198 -16.72 -15.66 -14.25
N LYS A 199 -16.32 -16.52 -13.30
CA LYS A 199 -17.11 -16.84 -12.10
C LYS A 199 -17.03 -15.73 -11.05
N ILE A 200 -15.99 -14.91 -11.12
CA ILE A 200 -15.76 -13.75 -10.26
C ILE A 200 -15.57 -12.55 -11.19
N ASP A 201 -16.47 -11.57 -11.08
CA ASP A 201 -16.39 -10.33 -11.85
C ASP A 201 -15.13 -9.54 -11.45
N ARG A 202 -14.53 -8.88 -12.43
CA ARG A 202 -13.36 -8.01 -12.21
C ARG A 202 -13.79 -6.64 -11.72
N LEU A 203 -12.87 -5.92 -11.08
CA LEU A 203 -13.13 -4.54 -10.65
C LEU A 203 -13.08 -3.56 -11.82
N THR A 204 -12.28 -3.86 -12.84
CA THR A 204 -12.15 -3.06 -14.07
C THR A 204 -12.49 -3.89 -15.29
N SER A 205 -13.07 -3.24 -16.30
CA SER A 205 -13.21 -3.80 -17.65
C SER A 205 -11.94 -3.66 -18.50
N ASP A 206 -10.92 -2.94 -18.00
CA ASP A 206 -9.63 -2.77 -18.67
C ASP A 206 -8.81 -4.08 -18.60
N LEU A 207 -8.50 -4.63 -19.78
CA LEU A 207 -7.73 -5.87 -19.94
C LEU A 207 -6.25 -5.62 -20.25
N SER A 208 -5.81 -4.36 -20.33
CA SER A 208 -4.44 -3.98 -20.74
C SER A 208 -3.35 -4.60 -19.87
N CYS A 209 -3.65 -4.88 -18.60
CA CYS A 209 -2.76 -5.57 -17.66
C CYS A 209 -2.64 -7.08 -17.92
N PHE A 210 -3.66 -7.71 -18.52
CA PHE A 210 -3.68 -9.15 -18.79
C PHE A 210 -2.94 -9.54 -20.09
N ALA A 211 -2.79 -8.59 -21.03
CA ALA A 211 -2.14 -8.84 -22.32
C ALA A 211 -0.61 -8.88 -22.23
N LYS A 212 -0.02 -8.32 -21.16
CA LYS A 212 1.43 -8.25 -20.99
C LYS A 212 1.93 -9.53 -20.33
N THR A 213 2.58 -10.38 -21.11
CA THR A 213 3.31 -11.53 -20.58
C THR A 213 4.43 -11.04 -19.64
N PRO A 214 4.86 -11.84 -18.63
CA PRO A 214 5.96 -11.46 -17.72
C PRO A 214 7.23 -11.00 -18.45
N ALA A 215 7.47 -11.52 -19.66
CA ALA A 215 8.63 -11.19 -20.49
C ALA A 215 8.66 -9.73 -20.98
N GLU A 216 7.52 -9.05 -21.10
CA GLU A 216 7.45 -7.69 -21.67
C GLU A 216 7.77 -6.58 -20.65
N THR A 217 8.07 -6.93 -19.39
CA THR A 217 8.48 -5.93 -18.37
C THR A 217 9.99 -5.92 -18.10
N LEU A 218 10.81 -6.69 -18.84
CA LEU A 218 12.26 -6.81 -18.61
C LEU A 218 13.15 -5.81 -19.36
N GLN A 219 12.59 -4.75 -19.93
CA GLN A 219 13.39 -3.64 -20.48
C GLN A 219 12.89 -2.31 -19.93
N GLY A 220 13.55 -1.84 -18.86
CA GLY A 220 13.20 -0.56 -18.22
C GLY A 220 14.07 -0.18 -17.04
N SER A 221 15.38 -0.09 -17.28
CA SER A 221 16.39 0.69 -16.54
C SER A 221 16.50 0.51 -15.02
N PHE A 222 17.48 -0.30 -14.62
CA PHE A 222 18.44 0.17 -13.64
C PHE A 222 19.24 1.32 -14.28
N ALA A 223 19.00 2.53 -13.78
CA ALA A 223 19.91 3.66 -13.80
C ALA A 223 19.55 4.56 -12.62
#